data_AF-A0A957IVG7-F1
#
_entry.id   AF-A0A957IVG7-F1
#
_cell.length_a   1.000
_cell.length_b   1.000
_cell.length_c   1.000
_cell.angle_alpha   90.00
_cell.angle_beta   90.00
_cell.angle_gamma   90.00
#
_symmetry.space_group_name_H-M   'P 1'
#
loop_
_entity.id
_entity.type
_entity.pdbx_description
1 polymer ?
#
loop_
_entity_poly.entity_id
_entity_poly.type
_entity_poly.pdbx_seq_one_letter_code
_entity_poly.pdbx_strand_id
1 'polypeptide(L)'
;MRVLALRKTKQTIGLIGLLLAGWLLTGGTAVFAATPLDAGFFDFTYPSGTGGNGSTTAEKPESKLWYHDGSWWGVMWSTSANSYTIHKLDWNTQTWSNTGVAIDDRKGSLADALADGNKLYIVSHVWTATGATTTAGQGGELYRYSYS
;
A
#
# COMPACT_ATOMS: atom_id res chain seq x y z
N MET A 1 -71.41 19.51 32.94
CA MET A 1 -70.10 19.91 33.49
C MET A 1 -69.14 20.14 32.32
N ARG A 2 -68.84 21.43 32.07
CA ARG A 2 -67.84 22.08 31.18
C ARG A 2 -67.47 21.51 29.79
N VAL A 3 -67.80 22.33 28.78
CA VAL A 3 -67.25 22.44 27.42
C VAL A 3 -65.77 22.92 27.46
N LEU A 4 -64.91 22.49 26.53
CA LEU A 4 -63.94 23.37 25.81
C LEU A 4 -63.26 22.65 24.62
N ALA A 5 -63.30 23.28 23.44
CA ALA A 5 -62.56 22.88 22.23
C ALA A 5 -61.12 23.41 22.28
N LEU A 6 -60.14 22.69 21.70
CA LEU A 6 -58.77 23.18 21.54
C LEU A 6 -58.34 23.23 20.06
N ARG A 7 -57.73 24.37 19.71
CA ARG A 7 -57.45 24.90 18.37
C ARG A 7 -56.17 24.30 17.76
N LYS A 8 -56.10 24.27 16.42
CA LYS A 8 -54.84 24.03 15.67
C LYS A 8 -53.84 25.15 15.96
N THR A 9 -52.68 24.80 16.49
CA THR A 9 -51.52 25.69 16.58
C THR A 9 -50.38 25.03 15.80
N LYS A 10 -49.94 25.66 14.69
CA LYS A 10 -48.71 25.26 14.01
C LYS A 10 -47.54 25.69 14.90
N GLN A 11 -46.79 24.73 15.44
CA GLN A 11 -45.50 25.01 16.05
C GLN A 11 -44.39 24.75 15.05
N THR A 12 -43.78 25.84 14.59
CA THR A 12 -42.50 25.84 13.89
C THR A 12 -41.44 25.56 14.96
N ILE A 13 -40.92 24.33 15.01
CA ILE A 13 -39.80 23.97 15.91
C ILE A 13 -38.52 23.96 15.10
N GLY A 14 -37.55 24.70 15.64
CA GLY A 14 -36.34 25.16 14.97
C GLY A 14 -35.34 24.08 14.58
N LEU A 15 -34.64 24.39 13.50
CA LEU A 15 -33.39 23.83 13.01
C LEU A 15 -32.24 24.06 14.00
N ILE A 16 -32.18 23.34 15.12
CA ILE A 16 -30.96 23.23 15.94
C ILE A 16 -30.92 21.82 16.53
N GLY A 17 -30.33 20.87 15.80
CA GLY A 17 -30.19 19.50 16.32
C GLY A 17 -29.79 18.41 15.32
N LEU A 18 -29.14 18.75 14.20
CA LEU A 18 -28.68 17.74 13.24
C LEU A 18 -27.32 18.12 12.61
N LEU A 19 -26.28 18.28 13.43
CA LEU A 19 -24.89 18.45 12.94
C LEU A 19 -23.88 17.51 13.61
N LEU A 20 -24.33 16.43 14.26
CA LEU A 20 -23.45 15.50 15.00
C LEU A 20 -23.60 14.02 14.62
N ALA A 21 -24.20 13.69 13.47
CA ALA A 21 -24.46 12.30 13.09
C ALA A 21 -24.13 11.97 11.63
N GLY A 22 -23.12 12.64 11.05
CA GLY A 22 -22.81 12.54 9.61
C GLY A 22 -21.35 12.30 9.26
N TRP A 23 -20.50 11.83 10.19
CA TRP A 23 -19.09 11.53 9.91
C TRP A 23 -18.66 10.28 10.67
N LEU A 24 -19.19 9.10 10.30
CA LEU A 24 -18.66 7.85 10.83
C LEU A 24 -18.70 6.68 9.85
N LEU A 25 -18.61 6.95 8.53
CA LEU A 25 -18.59 5.88 7.53
C LEU A 25 -17.49 6.00 6.47
N THR A 26 -16.53 6.90 6.61
CA THR A 26 -15.29 6.83 5.83
C THR A 26 -14.21 6.19 6.69
N GLY A 27 -14.07 4.87 6.60
CA GLY A 27 -12.90 4.12 7.08
C GLY A 27 -11.63 4.45 6.28
N GLY A 28 -11.42 5.72 5.94
CA GLY A 28 -10.21 6.18 5.31
C GLY A 28 -9.09 6.12 6.33
N THR A 29 -8.08 5.28 6.09
CA THR A 29 -6.81 5.42 6.78
C THR A 29 -6.27 6.81 6.49
N ALA A 30 -6.04 7.62 7.54
CA ALA A 30 -5.34 8.88 7.37
C ALA A 30 -3.96 8.61 6.78
N VAL A 31 -3.73 9.01 5.53
CA VAL A 31 -2.42 8.98 4.91
C VAL A 31 -1.71 10.27 5.30
N PHE A 32 -0.73 10.18 6.18
CA PHE A 32 0.11 11.32 6.54
C PHE A 32 1.14 11.54 5.44
N ALA A 33 1.36 12.78 5.03
CA ALA A 33 2.44 13.10 4.11
C ALA A 33 3.80 12.67 4.67
N ALA A 34 4.71 12.27 3.78
CA ALA A 34 6.05 11.91 4.15
C ALA A 34 6.82 13.09 4.74
N THR A 35 7.80 12.81 5.58
CA THR A 35 8.60 13.85 6.24
C THR A 35 9.70 14.32 5.28
N PRO A 36 9.73 15.60 4.85
CA PRO A 36 10.80 16.10 3.99
C PRO A 36 12.16 16.04 4.70
N LEU A 37 13.21 15.68 3.96
CA LEU A 37 14.60 15.73 4.40
C LEU A 37 15.40 16.71 3.51
N ASP A 38 16.67 16.95 3.86
CA ASP A 38 17.60 17.74 3.02
C ASP A 38 17.70 17.17 1.59
N ALA A 39 17.66 15.84 1.47
CA ALA A 39 17.52 15.14 0.21
C ALA A 39 16.42 14.07 0.30
N GLY A 40 15.31 14.32 -0.38
CA GLY A 40 14.18 13.38 -0.49
C GLY A 40 13.20 13.45 0.68
N PHE A 41 12.48 12.35 0.89
CA PHE A 41 11.42 12.24 1.88
C PHE A 41 11.63 10.97 2.71
N PHE A 42 11.54 11.12 4.03
CA PHE A 42 11.46 9.99 4.94
C PHE A 42 10.01 9.49 4.97
N ASP A 43 9.83 8.30 4.40
CA ASP A 43 8.61 7.52 4.45
C ASP A 43 8.97 6.04 4.61
N PHE A 44 7.98 5.25 5.00
CA PHE A 44 8.01 3.80 5.05
C PHE A 44 8.84 3.23 6.20
N THR A 45 8.29 2.23 6.89
CA THR A 45 9.00 1.51 7.97
C THR A 45 9.08 0.05 7.62
N TYR A 46 10.30 -0.48 7.61
CA TYR A 46 10.54 -1.90 7.48
C TYR A 46 10.64 -2.52 8.88
N PRO A 47 9.86 -3.57 9.18
CA PRO A 47 9.95 -4.23 10.47
C PRO A 47 11.35 -4.84 10.67
N SER A 48 11.96 -4.56 11.82
CA SER A 48 13.20 -5.20 12.23
C SER A 48 12.95 -6.68 12.53
N GLY A 49 13.66 -7.59 11.86
CA GLY A 49 13.69 -9.01 12.22
C GLY A 49 12.47 -9.85 11.82
N THR A 50 11.53 -9.34 11.03
CA THR A 50 10.38 -10.14 10.56
C THR A 50 10.61 -10.76 9.19
N GLY A 51 11.52 -11.73 9.04
CA GLY A 51 11.58 -12.63 7.87
C GLY A 51 11.93 -12.03 6.50
N GLY A 52 11.60 -10.76 6.23
CA GLY A 52 12.27 -9.90 5.28
C GLY A 52 13.63 -9.60 5.89
N ASN A 53 14.63 -10.30 5.38
CA ASN A 53 16.03 -10.08 5.69
C ASN A 53 16.31 -8.56 5.74
N GLY A 54 17.16 -8.09 6.66
CA GLY A 54 17.48 -6.66 6.90
C GLY A 54 18.23 -5.98 5.74
N SER A 55 17.81 -6.28 4.53
CA SER A 55 18.50 -6.24 3.25
C SER A 55 17.45 -6.15 2.13
N THR A 56 16.36 -5.41 2.38
CA THR A 56 15.20 -5.25 1.49
C THR A 56 15.58 -4.73 0.09
N THR A 57 16.74 -4.07 -0.03
CA THR A 57 17.32 -3.58 -1.29
C THR A 57 18.79 -4.01 -1.49
N ALA A 58 19.28 -5.01 -0.75
CA ALA A 58 20.72 -5.25 -0.63
C ALA A 58 21.39 -5.84 -1.87
N GLU A 59 20.70 -6.66 -2.66
CA GLU A 59 21.31 -7.35 -3.80
C GLU A 59 21.43 -6.44 -5.04
N LYS A 60 22.59 -6.55 -5.70
CA LYS A 60 22.93 -5.80 -6.91
C LYS A 60 23.39 -6.74 -8.02
N PRO A 61 23.04 -6.46 -9.30
CA PRO A 61 22.20 -5.37 -9.78
C PRO A 61 20.73 -5.81 -9.98
N GLU A 62 19.81 -5.40 -9.09
CA GLU A 62 18.37 -5.65 -9.24
C GLU A 62 17.59 -4.33 -9.24
N SER A 63 16.69 -4.16 -10.21
CA SER A 63 15.79 -3.01 -10.30
C SER A 63 14.53 -3.27 -9.48
N LYS A 64 14.27 -2.44 -8.48
CA LYS A 64 13.06 -2.54 -7.62
C LYS A 64 12.09 -1.40 -7.79
N LEU A 65 12.44 -0.42 -8.62
CA LEU A 65 11.66 0.75 -8.95
C LEU A 65 11.47 0.84 -10.46
N TRP A 66 10.30 1.27 -10.89
CA TRP A 66 10.01 1.53 -12.28
C TRP A 66 9.00 2.67 -12.40
N TYR A 67 8.96 3.31 -13.58
CA TYR A 67 8.02 4.39 -13.86
C TYR A 67 6.95 3.90 -14.83
N HIS A 68 5.68 4.15 -14.51
CA HIS A 68 4.56 3.81 -15.38
C HIS A 68 3.38 4.75 -15.09
N ASP A 69 2.77 5.29 -16.14
CA ASP A 69 1.57 6.14 -16.09
C ASP A 69 1.69 7.29 -15.06
N GLY A 70 2.66 8.18 -15.28
CA GLY A 70 2.83 9.39 -14.47
C GLY A 70 3.43 9.15 -13.07
N SER A 71 3.62 7.89 -12.66
CA SER A 71 3.89 7.54 -11.26
C SER A 71 5.10 6.63 -11.13
N TRP A 72 5.83 6.77 -10.02
CA TRP A 72 6.80 5.78 -9.60
C TRP A 72 6.10 4.62 -8.90
N TRP A 73 6.62 3.44 -9.14
CA TRP A 73 6.18 2.18 -8.54
C TRP A 73 7.38 1.44 -7.99
N GLY A 74 7.13 0.55 -7.04
CA GLY A 74 8.21 -0.22 -6.41
C GLY A 74 7.78 -1.53 -5.79
N VAL A 75 8.75 -2.42 -5.64
CA VAL A 75 8.62 -3.64 -4.81
C VAL A 75 9.00 -3.27 -3.38
N MET A 76 8.04 -3.37 -2.45
CA MET A 76 8.26 -2.99 -1.05
C MET A 76 7.62 -4.01 -0.11
N TRP A 77 8.13 -4.08 1.12
CA TRP A 77 7.60 -4.98 2.15
C TRP A 77 6.25 -4.48 2.68
N SER A 78 5.24 -5.35 2.70
CA SER A 78 3.98 -5.08 3.38
C SER A 78 3.91 -5.83 4.71
N THR A 79 3.81 -5.09 5.82
CA THR A 79 3.61 -5.67 7.16
C THR A 79 2.28 -6.40 7.29
N SER A 80 1.23 -5.88 6.66
CA SER A 80 -0.11 -6.49 6.66
C SER A 80 -0.18 -7.78 5.84
N ALA A 81 0.51 -7.82 4.69
CA ALA A 81 0.56 -9.02 3.84
C ALA A 81 1.65 -10.01 4.29
N ASN A 82 2.61 -9.56 5.09
CA ASN A 82 3.77 -10.34 5.53
C ASN A 82 4.60 -10.89 4.35
N SER A 83 4.67 -10.09 3.28
CA SER A 83 5.28 -10.42 1.98
C SER A 83 5.66 -9.15 1.22
N TYR A 84 6.38 -9.30 0.09
CA TYR A 84 6.64 -8.19 -0.82
C TYR A 84 5.46 -7.95 -1.76
N THR A 85 5.07 -6.68 -1.87
CA THR A 85 3.95 -6.21 -2.68
C THR A 85 4.36 -5.06 -3.59
N ILE A 86 3.53 -4.78 -4.59
CA ILE A 86 3.67 -3.60 -5.45
C ILE A 86 3.13 -2.37 -4.73
N HIS A 87 3.93 -1.31 -4.67
CA HIS A 87 3.56 -0.01 -4.13
C HIS A 87 3.61 1.06 -5.22
N LYS A 88 2.78 2.10 -5.06
CA LYS A 88 2.74 3.29 -5.92
C LYS A 88 3.08 4.53 -5.09
N LEU A 89 3.98 5.37 -5.59
CA LEU A 89 4.29 6.66 -4.99
C LEU A 89 3.19 7.66 -5.32
N ASP A 90 2.64 8.30 -4.29
CA ASP A 90 1.83 9.51 -4.45
C ASP A 90 2.77 10.73 -4.43
N TRP A 91 2.82 11.47 -5.54
CA TRP A 91 3.67 12.65 -5.67
C TRP A 91 3.25 13.83 -4.78
N ASN A 92 1.96 13.94 -4.44
CA ASN A 92 1.44 15.06 -3.66
C ASN A 92 1.81 14.92 -2.18
N THR A 93 1.72 13.69 -1.66
CA THR A 93 2.01 13.39 -0.26
C THR A 93 3.40 12.80 -0.06
N GLN A 94 4.09 12.42 -1.14
CA GLN A 94 5.40 11.75 -1.14
C GLN A 94 5.40 10.41 -0.39
N THR A 95 4.24 9.74 -0.34
CA THR A 95 4.05 8.47 0.36
C THR A 95 3.92 7.27 -0.57
N TRP A 96 4.42 6.12 -0.14
CA TRP A 96 4.26 4.85 -0.83
C TRP A 96 3.01 4.09 -0.39
N SER A 97 2.04 3.98 -1.29
CA SER A 97 0.78 3.27 -1.03
C SER A 97 0.86 1.83 -1.52
N ASN A 98 0.56 0.86 -0.66
CA ASN A 98 0.44 -0.55 -1.03
C ASN A 98 -0.76 -0.75 -1.97
N THR A 99 -0.57 -1.45 -3.08
CA THR A 99 -1.65 -1.80 -4.01
C THR A 99 -2.34 -3.12 -3.66
N GLY A 100 -1.76 -3.92 -2.76
CA GLY A 100 -2.23 -5.26 -2.41
C GLY A 100 -1.84 -6.34 -3.41
N VAL A 101 -1.17 -6.00 -4.51
CA VAL A 101 -0.67 -6.99 -5.49
C VAL A 101 0.60 -7.62 -4.93
N ALA A 102 0.48 -8.89 -4.52
CA ALA A 102 1.61 -9.69 -4.07
C ALA A 102 2.49 -10.11 -5.25
N ILE A 103 3.80 -10.17 -4.97
CA ILE A 103 4.82 -10.59 -5.93
C ILE A 103 5.29 -11.99 -5.57
N ASP A 104 5.70 -12.19 -4.32
CA ASP A 104 6.25 -13.44 -3.83
C ASP A 104 5.93 -13.54 -2.33
N ASP A 105 5.34 -14.66 -1.91
CA ASP A 105 4.94 -14.89 -0.53
C ASP A 105 6.11 -15.38 0.36
N ARG A 106 7.24 -15.73 -0.26
CA ARG A 106 8.47 -16.11 0.43
C ARG A 106 9.11 -14.85 0.98
N LYS A 107 9.11 -14.72 2.31
CA LYS A 107 9.59 -13.52 3.01
C LYS A 107 11.05 -13.15 2.72
N GLY A 108 11.87 -14.16 2.45
CA GLY A 108 13.28 -14.01 2.09
C GLY A 108 13.54 -13.84 0.60
N SER A 109 12.49 -13.71 -0.22
CA SER A 109 12.66 -13.47 -1.65
C SER A 109 13.15 -12.04 -1.92
N LEU A 110 13.82 -11.90 -3.05
CA LEU A 110 14.24 -10.64 -3.65
C LEU A 110 13.72 -10.61 -5.08
N ALA A 111 13.62 -9.41 -5.64
CA ALA A 111 12.96 -9.21 -6.92
C ALA A 111 13.70 -8.21 -7.83
N ASP A 112 13.60 -8.46 -9.12
CA ASP A 112 13.99 -7.56 -10.20
C ASP A 112 12.78 -7.31 -11.12
N ALA A 113 12.53 -6.03 -11.41
CA ALA A 113 11.34 -5.56 -12.10
C ALA A 113 11.70 -4.90 -13.45
N LEU A 114 10.98 -5.32 -14.50
CA LEU A 114 11.06 -4.75 -15.84
C LEU A 114 9.66 -4.33 -16.29
N ALA A 115 9.44 -3.02 -16.43
CA ALA A 115 8.27 -2.48 -17.09
C ALA A 115 8.53 -2.37 -18.60
N ASP A 116 7.59 -2.86 -19.41
CA ASP A 116 7.65 -2.80 -20.88
C ASP A 116 6.25 -2.58 -21.45
N GLY A 117 6.02 -1.37 -22.00
CA GLY A 117 4.70 -0.94 -22.45
C GLY A 117 3.64 -1.11 -21.36
N ASN A 118 2.58 -1.86 -21.66
CA ASN A 118 1.47 -2.13 -20.74
C ASN A 118 1.68 -3.41 -19.90
N LYS A 119 2.92 -3.91 -19.81
CA LYS A 119 3.29 -5.11 -19.07
C LYS A 119 4.34 -4.80 -18.02
N LEU A 120 4.29 -5.57 -16.94
CA LEU A 120 5.31 -5.60 -15.90
C LEU A 120 5.76 -7.04 -15.71
N TYR A 121 7.05 -7.28 -15.81
CA TYR A 121 7.69 -8.54 -15.51
C TYR A 121 8.42 -8.42 -14.20
N ILE A 122 8.23 -9.37 -13.31
CA ILE A 122 9.00 -9.45 -12.06
C ILE A 122 9.59 -10.85 -11.97
N VAL A 123 10.91 -10.92 -11.85
CA VAL A 123 11.62 -12.14 -11.48
C VAL A 123 11.89 -12.07 -9.99
N SER A 124 11.58 -13.14 -9.26
CA SER A 124 11.97 -13.27 -7.86
C SER A 124 12.85 -14.49 -7.62
N HIS A 125 13.68 -14.41 -6.59
CA HIS A 125 14.54 -15.51 -6.14
C HIS A 125 14.73 -15.48 -4.63
N VAL A 126 15.10 -16.61 -4.06
CA VAL A 126 15.56 -16.69 -2.67
C VAL A 126 17.09 -16.71 -2.70
N TRP A 127 17.70 -15.75 -2.01
CA TRP A 127 19.14 -15.58 -2.03
C TRP A 127 19.88 -16.79 -1.42
N THR A 128 20.95 -17.21 -2.10
CA THR A 128 21.93 -18.19 -1.59
C THR A 128 23.34 -17.69 -1.88
N ALA A 129 24.22 -17.74 -0.87
CA ALA A 129 25.60 -17.26 -0.98
C ALA A 129 26.49 -18.15 -1.88
N THR A 130 26.07 -19.39 -2.13
CA THR A 130 26.86 -20.38 -2.84
C THR A 130 25.96 -21.09 -3.84
N GLY A 131 26.52 -21.46 -5.00
CA GLY A 131 25.83 -22.31 -5.98
C GLY A 131 25.39 -23.61 -5.31
N ALA A 132 24.12 -23.66 -4.95
CA ALA A 132 23.49 -24.79 -4.30
C ALA A 132 22.38 -25.31 -5.20
N THR A 133 22.07 -26.60 -5.09
CA THR A 133 20.85 -27.14 -5.69
C THR A 133 19.65 -26.43 -5.09
N THR A 134 18.76 -25.93 -5.94
CA THR A 134 17.52 -25.30 -5.52
C THR A 134 16.70 -26.26 -4.66
N THR A 135 16.41 -25.86 -3.41
CA THR A 135 15.45 -26.57 -2.57
C THR A 135 14.06 -26.52 -3.23
N ALA A 136 13.29 -27.61 -3.15
CA ALA A 136 11.93 -27.63 -3.68
C ALA A 136 11.12 -26.43 -3.14
N GLY A 137 10.49 -25.66 -4.05
CA GLY A 137 9.74 -24.44 -3.72
C GLY A 137 10.59 -23.17 -3.50
N GLN A 138 11.91 -23.23 -3.70
CA GLN A 138 12.82 -22.08 -3.58
C GLN A 138 13.45 -21.69 -4.92
N GLY A 139 12.85 -22.13 -6.03
CA GLY A 139 13.29 -21.76 -7.37
C GLY A 139 13.01 -20.30 -7.70
N GLY A 140 13.73 -19.79 -8.71
CA GLY A 140 13.38 -18.50 -9.29
C GLY A 140 11.98 -18.55 -9.88
N GLU A 141 11.20 -17.50 -9.67
CA GLU A 141 9.83 -17.37 -10.17
C GLU A 141 9.72 -16.16 -11.10
N LEU A 142 8.88 -16.26 -12.12
CA LEU A 142 8.62 -15.18 -13.07
C LEU A 142 7.12 -14.85 -13.06
N TYR A 143 6.82 -13.60 -12.79
CA TYR A 143 5.49 -13.05 -12.76
C TYR A 143 5.32 -12.06 -13.91
N ARG A 144 4.12 -12.04 -14.50
CA ARG A 144 3.74 -11.07 -15.52
C ARG A 144 2.41 -10.43 -15.16
N TYR A 145 2.43 -9.12 -15.00
CA TYR A 145 1.25 -8.29 -14.75
C TYR A 145 0.91 -7.45 -15.98
N SER A 146 -0.31 -6.92 -15.98
CA SER A 146 -0.77 -5.95 -16.99
C SER A 146 -1.37 -4.76 -16.28
N TYR A 147 -1.11 -3.57 -16.80
CA TYR A 147 -1.82 -2.37 -16.36
C TYR A 147 -3.20 -2.33 -17.03
N SER A 148 -4.20 -1.82 -16.30
CA SER A 148 -5.59 -1.69 -16.75
C SER A 148 -5.90 -0.26 -17.16
#